data_AF-A0A425CQB3-F1
#
_entry.id   AF-A0A425CQB3-F1
#
_cell.length_a   1.000
_cell.length_b   1.000
_cell.length_c   1.000
_cell.angle_alpha   90.00
_cell.angle_beta   90.00
_cell.angle_gamma   90.00
#
_symmetry.space_group_name_H-M   'P 1'
#
loop_
_entity.id
_entity.type
_entity.pdbx_description
1 polymer ?
#
loop_
_entity_poly.entity_id
_entity_poly.type
_entity_poly.pdbx_seq_one_letter_code
_entity_poly.pdbx_strand_id
1 'polypeptide(L)'
;MHIITWIKRNQRPWLLNYLVTKKSGSGYNSILHTKLPIMFIMKGQPGGCIESLEIPTFPAGHFYAVQEKACMDAHVWKEFLRSVLYDDIEECSVVLVDNFESHVSEESINIINDELGSHLCALPANTTSVCQALDVDAMAPFKRHLRELWRFEEMIEGDEEDPYSLTAQQKGMAMAKRAIAAWDIVSADAVPRQF
;
A
#
# COMPACT_ATOMS: atom_id res chain seq x y z
N MET A 1 -0.46 7.69 -21.41
CA MET A 1 0.97 7.66 -21.79
C MET A 1 1.60 6.51 -21.01
N HIS A 2 2.23 5.54 -21.68
CA HIS A 2 2.73 4.31 -21.03
C HIS A 2 3.85 4.63 -20.03
N ILE A 3 3.82 4.01 -18.84
CA ILE A 3 4.75 4.30 -17.73
C ILE A 3 6.22 4.07 -18.11
N ILE A 4 6.51 2.98 -18.83
CA ILE A 4 7.86 2.73 -19.38
C ILE A 4 8.31 3.85 -20.34
N THR A 5 7.39 4.38 -21.16
CA THR A 5 7.71 5.51 -22.03
C THR A 5 7.99 6.77 -21.22
N TRP A 6 7.28 6.97 -20.11
CA TRP A 6 7.53 8.07 -19.20
C TRP A 6 8.91 7.97 -18.54
N ILE A 7 9.28 6.79 -17.98
CA ILE A 7 10.58 6.55 -17.34
C ILE A 7 11.72 6.77 -18.35
N LYS A 8 11.60 6.20 -19.56
CA LYS A 8 12.60 6.37 -20.63
C LYS A 8 12.81 7.84 -21.03
N ARG A 9 11.79 8.69 -20.89
CA ARG A 9 11.85 10.11 -21.25
C ARG A 9 12.37 10.98 -20.10
N ASN A 10 11.92 10.74 -18.87
CA ASN A 10 12.14 11.66 -17.75
C ASN A 10 13.18 11.18 -16.73
N GLN A 11 13.47 9.88 -16.69
CA GLN A 11 14.41 9.25 -15.75
C GLN A 11 15.57 8.56 -16.49
N ARG A 12 15.92 9.07 -17.68
CA ARG A 12 16.90 8.43 -18.59
C ARG A 12 18.30 8.24 -17.98
N PRO A 13 18.92 9.22 -17.29
CA PRO A 13 20.25 9.04 -16.71
C PRO A 13 20.27 7.92 -15.67
N TRP A 14 19.27 7.91 -14.79
CA TRP A 14 19.09 6.86 -13.80
C TRP A 14 18.85 5.49 -14.46
N LEU A 15 17.95 5.41 -15.47
CA LEU A 15 17.65 4.16 -16.16
C LEU A 15 18.89 3.56 -16.82
N LEU A 16 19.76 4.39 -17.40
CA LEU A 16 21.01 3.92 -17.97
C LEU A 16 21.96 3.39 -16.88
N ASN A 17 22.08 4.08 -15.75
CA ASN A 17 22.88 3.61 -14.62
C ASN A 17 22.36 2.27 -14.06
N TYR A 18 21.05 2.16 -13.87
CA TYR A 18 20.35 0.94 -13.46
C TYR A 18 20.64 -0.25 -14.39
N LEU A 19 20.57 -0.02 -15.71
CA LEU A 19 20.79 -1.10 -16.68
C LEU A 19 22.25 -1.59 -16.70
N VAL A 20 23.21 -0.76 -16.29
CA VAL A 20 24.62 -1.13 -16.16
C VAL A 20 24.87 -1.94 -14.88
N THR A 21 24.11 -1.72 -13.81
CA THR A 21 24.29 -2.42 -12.53
C THR A 21 23.63 -3.79 -12.48
N LYS A 22 22.64 -4.08 -13.34
CA LYS A 22 21.99 -5.40 -13.40
C LYS A 22 22.80 -6.42 -14.23
N LYS A 23 22.94 -7.64 -13.70
CA LYS A 23 23.65 -8.75 -14.37
C LYS A 23 22.92 -9.18 -15.65
N SER A 24 23.66 -9.43 -16.73
CA SER A 24 23.10 -9.98 -17.98
C SER A 24 22.38 -11.32 -17.70
N GLY A 25 21.07 -11.36 -17.92
CA GLY A 25 20.23 -12.53 -17.65
C GLY A 25 19.19 -12.35 -16.53
N SER A 26 19.26 -11.27 -15.73
CA SER A 26 18.18 -10.89 -14.78
C SER A 26 17.08 -10.05 -15.47
N GLY A 27 16.71 -10.39 -16.70
CA GLY A 27 15.66 -9.68 -17.42
C GLY A 27 14.35 -9.76 -16.64
N TYR A 28 13.70 -8.61 -16.40
CA TYR A 28 12.37 -8.39 -15.78
C TYR A 28 11.78 -9.58 -15.00
N ASN A 29 12.56 -10.19 -14.10
CA ASN A 29 12.04 -11.22 -13.21
C ASN A 29 11.45 -10.45 -12.04
N SER A 30 10.13 -10.29 -12.09
CA SER A 30 9.21 -9.75 -11.09
C SER A 30 9.31 -8.26 -10.74
N ILE A 31 8.79 -7.40 -11.62
CA ILE A 31 8.42 -6.02 -11.22
C ILE A 31 7.05 -5.94 -10.51
N LEU A 32 6.24 -7.02 -10.39
CA LEU A 32 4.88 -6.91 -9.81
C LEU A 32 4.30 -8.16 -9.10
N HIS A 33 5.07 -9.21 -8.83
CA HIS A 33 4.44 -10.47 -8.40
C HIS A 33 4.13 -10.58 -6.90
N THR A 34 4.60 -9.63 -6.08
CA THR A 34 4.37 -9.69 -4.63
C THR A 34 3.34 -8.65 -4.21
N LYS A 35 2.21 -9.16 -3.70
CA LYS A 35 1.15 -8.34 -3.14
C LYS A 35 1.59 -7.87 -1.75
N LEU A 36 1.88 -6.57 -1.59
CA LEU A 36 2.25 -6.01 -0.29
C LEU A 36 1.13 -6.21 0.76
N PRO A 37 1.48 -6.37 2.04
CA PRO A 37 0.49 -6.37 3.09
C PRO A 37 -0.19 -5.00 3.20
N ILE A 38 -1.49 -4.99 3.49
CA ILE A 38 -2.24 -3.76 3.71
C ILE A 38 -1.72 -3.04 4.96
N MET A 39 -1.54 -1.72 4.84
CA MET A 39 -1.44 -0.81 5.96
C MET A 39 -2.81 -0.15 6.21
N PHE A 40 -3.39 -0.38 7.38
CA PHE A 40 -4.61 0.28 7.83
C PHE A 40 -4.26 1.54 8.63
N ILE A 41 -4.94 2.65 8.35
CA ILE A 41 -4.81 3.88 9.12
C ILE A 41 -6.07 4.06 9.96
N MET A 42 -5.93 3.84 11.26
CA MET A 42 -7.01 3.92 12.23
C MET A 42 -7.16 5.36 12.71
N LYS A 43 -8.40 5.87 12.75
CA LYS A 43 -8.66 7.21 13.25
C LYS A 43 -8.52 7.23 14.77
N GLY A 44 -7.51 7.92 15.28
CA GLY A 44 -7.26 7.99 16.71
C GLY A 44 -6.03 8.82 17.09
N GLN A 45 -5.75 8.90 18.37
CA GLN A 45 -4.52 9.53 18.85
C GLN A 45 -3.36 8.53 18.78
N PRO A 46 -2.24 8.87 18.12
CA PRO A 46 -1.00 8.07 18.19
C PRO A 46 -0.55 7.85 19.64
N GLY A 47 -0.13 6.64 19.97
CA GLY A 47 0.20 6.19 21.32
C GLY A 47 -1.02 6.02 22.25
N GLY A 48 -2.23 6.13 21.73
CA GLY A 48 -3.47 6.04 22.50
C GLY A 48 -3.97 4.61 22.76
N CYS A 49 -5.19 4.49 23.30
CA CYS A 49 -5.81 3.21 23.62
C CYS A 49 -6.02 2.31 22.39
N ILE A 50 -6.31 2.88 21.22
CA ILE A 50 -6.49 2.09 19.98
C ILE A 50 -5.19 1.34 19.65
N GLU A 51 -4.06 2.04 19.69
CA GLU A 51 -2.75 1.47 19.38
C GLU A 51 -2.30 0.43 20.40
N SER A 52 -2.53 0.71 21.68
CA SER A 52 -2.04 -0.13 22.78
C SER A 52 -2.94 -1.32 23.12
N LEU A 53 -4.26 -1.21 22.93
CA LEU A 53 -5.24 -2.21 23.38
C LEU A 53 -5.98 -2.88 22.23
N GLU A 54 -6.30 -2.14 21.16
CA GLU A 54 -7.11 -2.67 20.06
C GLU A 54 -6.24 -3.32 18.98
N ILE A 55 -5.25 -2.62 18.43
CA ILE A 55 -4.40 -3.10 17.33
C ILE A 55 -3.75 -4.47 17.61
N PRO A 56 -3.25 -4.79 18.82
CA PRO A 56 -2.71 -6.12 19.12
C PRO A 56 -3.71 -7.27 18.94
N THR A 57 -5.01 -6.98 18.90
CA THR A 57 -6.08 -7.97 18.66
C THR A 57 -6.42 -8.15 17.18
N PHE A 58 -5.95 -7.24 16.31
CA PHE A 58 -6.25 -7.27 14.88
C PHE A 58 -5.45 -8.38 14.17
N PRO A 59 -5.89 -8.81 12.97
CA PRO A 59 -5.20 -9.87 12.24
C PRO A 59 -3.72 -9.57 12.01
N ALA A 60 -2.85 -10.54 12.32
CA ALA A 60 -1.43 -10.45 12.04
C ALA A 60 -1.12 -10.53 10.52
N GLY A 61 0.11 -10.19 10.14
CA GLY A 61 0.56 -10.17 8.73
C GLY A 61 0.18 -8.89 7.97
N HIS A 62 -0.41 -7.92 8.66
CA HIS A 62 -0.76 -6.60 8.16
C HIS A 62 -0.28 -5.51 9.12
N PHE A 63 -0.22 -4.28 8.64
CA PHE A 63 0.29 -3.14 9.40
C PHE A 63 -0.84 -2.20 9.78
N TYR A 64 -0.71 -1.56 10.95
CA TYR A 64 -1.74 -0.70 11.52
C TYR A 64 -1.08 0.54 12.11
N ALA A 65 -1.38 1.71 11.56
CA ALA A 65 -1.00 3.00 12.13
C ALA A 65 -2.22 3.69 12.73
N VAL A 66 -1.98 4.52 13.74
CA VAL A 66 -3.00 5.39 14.31
C VAL A 66 -2.70 6.83 13.93
N GLN A 67 -3.71 7.55 13.42
CA GLN A 67 -3.57 8.93 12.99
C GLN A 67 -4.87 9.69 13.20
N GLU A 68 -4.80 10.95 13.65
CA GLU A 68 -5.98 11.70 14.15
C GLU A 68 -7.12 11.88 13.12
N LYS A 69 -6.75 11.96 11.85
CA LYS A 69 -7.64 12.16 10.70
C LYS A 69 -7.77 10.92 9.82
N ALA A 70 -7.11 9.81 10.19
CA ALA A 70 -6.98 8.62 9.37
C ALA A 70 -6.50 8.90 7.94
N CYS A 71 -5.50 9.78 7.79
CA CYS A 71 -4.90 10.09 6.49
C CYS A 71 -3.45 9.64 6.41
N MET A 72 -3.00 9.37 5.19
CA MET A 72 -1.57 9.17 4.89
C MET A 72 -0.87 10.52 4.98
N ASP A 73 -0.11 10.74 6.04
CA ASP A 73 0.77 11.90 6.18
C ASP A 73 2.24 11.48 6.07
N ALA A 74 3.16 12.43 6.25
CA ALA A 74 4.59 12.16 6.20
C ALA A 74 5.06 11.17 7.28
N HIS A 75 4.40 11.12 8.45
CA HIS A 75 4.78 10.19 9.50
C HIS A 75 4.39 8.76 9.13
N VAL A 76 3.12 8.55 8.79
CA VAL A 76 2.59 7.23 8.40
C VAL A 76 3.26 6.72 7.12
N TRP A 77 3.57 7.59 6.17
CA TRP A 77 4.29 7.21 4.95
C TRP A 77 5.69 6.67 5.23
N LYS A 78 6.42 7.27 6.18
CA LYS A 78 7.75 6.76 6.57
C LYS A 78 7.67 5.40 7.24
N GLU A 79 6.65 5.20 8.06
CA GLU A 79 6.36 3.90 8.66
C GLU A 79 6.04 2.86 7.59
N PHE A 80 5.25 3.22 6.57
CA PHE A 80 5.00 2.38 5.41
C PHE A 80 6.31 1.98 4.70
N LEU A 81 7.18 2.95 4.39
CA LEU A 81 8.45 2.67 3.71
C LEU A 81 9.36 1.71 4.51
N ARG A 82 9.46 1.90 5.83
CA ARG A 82 10.36 1.13 6.69
C ARG A 82 9.81 -0.20 7.19
N SER A 83 8.48 -0.32 7.26
CA SER A 83 7.83 -1.49 7.86
C SER A 83 7.17 -2.37 6.80
N VAL A 84 6.48 -1.76 5.83
CA VAL A 84 5.73 -2.48 4.80
C VAL A 84 6.61 -2.76 3.59
N LEU A 85 7.32 -1.74 3.09
CA LEU A 85 8.05 -1.86 1.83
C LEU A 85 9.44 -2.48 1.99
N TYR A 86 10.08 -2.31 3.15
CA TYR A 86 11.48 -2.69 3.39
C TYR A 86 11.78 -4.17 3.08
N ASP A 87 10.94 -5.09 3.55
CA ASP A 87 11.18 -6.53 3.39
C ASP A 87 10.84 -7.06 1.98
N ASP A 88 9.99 -6.34 1.24
CA ASP A 88 9.45 -6.77 -0.06
C ASP A 88 10.10 -6.06 -1.26
N ILE A 89 10.92 -5.03 -1.03
CA ILE A 89 11.59 -4.28 -2.10
C ILE A 89 12.91 -4.92 -2.52
N GLU A 90 13.14 -5.04 -3.83
CA GLU A 90 14.44 -5.44 -4.36
C GLU A 90 15.36 -4.21 -4.45
N GLU A 91 16.60 -4.32 -3.98
CA GLU A 91 17.63 -3.30 -4.22
C GLU A 91 17.78 -2.99 -5.72
N CYS A 92 18.10 -1.74 -6.02
CA CYS A 92 18.08 -1.21 -7.36
C CYS A 92 16.72 -1.52 -8.01
N SER A 93 15.61 -1.08 -7.41
CA SER A 93 14.28 -1.04 -8.02
C SER A 93 13.78 0.40 -8.17
N VAL A 94 12.60 0.58 -8.78
CA VAL A 94 11.92 1.88 -8.88
C VAL A 94 10.62 1.82 -8.10
N VAL A 95 10.48 2.72 -7.14
CA VAL A 95 9.23 2.91 -6.41
C VAL A 95 8.46 4.05 -7.08
N LEU A 96 7.37 3.68 -7.75
CA LEU A 96 6.49 4.64 -8.40
C LEU A 96 5.40 5.08 -7.43
N VAL A 97 5.32 6.39 -7.18
CA VAL A 97 4.34 7.01 -6.29
C VAL A 97 3.62 8.14 -7.00
N ASP A 98 2.42 8.50 -6.54
CA ASP A 98 1.81 9.75 -6.97
C ASP A 98 2.63 10.96 -6.47
N ASN A 99 2.30 12.15 -6.97
CA ASN A 99 3.03 13.37 -6.62
C ASN A 99 2.50 14.03 -5.32
N PHE A 100 1.96 13.23 -4.39
CA PHE A 100 1.52 13.76 -3.10
C PHE A 100 2.73 14.21 -2.28
N GLU A 101 2.60 15.35 -1.59
CA GLU A 101 3.73 16.05 -0.97
C GLU A 101 4.51 15.19 0.03
N SER A 102 3.83 14.35 0.82
CA SER A 102 4.51 13.44 1.74
C SER A 102 5.30 12.34 1.00
N HIS A 103 4.81 11.87 -0.14
CA HIS A 103 5.48 10.81 -0.91
C HIS A 103 6.75 11.32 -1.57
N VAL A 104 6.76 12.56 -2.07
CA VAL A 104 7.88 13.13 -2.84
C VAL A 104 8.78 14.06 -2.03
N SER A 105 8.66 14.04 -0.70
CA SER A 105 9.53 14.82 0.19
C SER A 105 10.99 14.38 0.11
N GLU A 106 11.92 15.27 0.45
CA GLU A 106 13.36 14.95 0.52
C GLU A 106 13.63 13.78 1.49
N GLU A 107 12.90 13.73 2.60
CA GLU A 107 13.03 12.64 3.58
C GLU A 107 12.59 11.29 2.97
N SER A 108 11.48 11.27 2.23
CA SER A 108 11.02 10.07 1.51
C SER A 108 12.03 9.62 0.47
N ILE A 109 12.62 10.55 -0.28
CA ILE A 109 13.66 10.26 -1.27
C ILE A 109 14.89 9.65 -0.60
N ASN A 110 15.35 10.21 0.52
CA ASN A 110 16.51 9.71 1.24
C ASN A 110 16.26 8.31 1.81
N ILE A 111 15.08 8.03 2.37
CA ILE A 111 14.74 6.68 2.84
C ILE A 111 14.82 5.68 1.69
N ILE A 112 14.21 5.98 0.53
CA ILE A 112 14.22 5.03 -0.59
C ILE A 112 15.62 4.85 -1.18
N ASN A 113 16.39 5.93 -1.33
CA ASN A 113 17.72 5.87 -1.94
C ASN A 113 18.77 5.27 -1.00
N ASP A 114 18.82 5.75 0.24
CA ASP A 114 19.92 5.47 1.16
C ASP A 114 19.62 4.25 2.05
N GLU A 115 18.36 4.05 2.46
CA GLU A 115 17.98 2.91 3.32
C GLU A 115 17.50 1.70 2.49
N LEU A 116 16.69 1.91 1.44
CA LEU A 116 16.12 0.83 0.61
C LEU A 116 16.93 0.54 -0.67
N GLY A 117 18.02 1.26 -0.92
CA GLY A 117 18.89 1.07 -2.08
C GLY A 117 18.17 1.17 -3.43
N SER A 118 17.07 1.91 -3.50
CA SER A 118 16.13 1.95 -4.62
C SER A 118 15.90 3.40 -5.07
N HIS A 119 15.10 3.63 -6.11
CA HIS A 119 14.85 4.99 -6.62
C HIS A 119 13.39 5.39 -6.52
N LEU A 120 13.12 6.50 -5.85
CA LEU A 120 11.78 7.07 -5.79
C LEU A 120 11.48 7.84 -7.08
N CYS A 121 10.29 7.60 -7.63
CA CYS A 121 9.87 8.24 -8.85
C CYS A 121 8.39 8.67 -8.80
N ALA A 122 8.18 9.99 -8.83
CA ALA A 122 6.86 10.59 -8.84
C ALA A 122 6.21 10.51 -10.23
N LEU A 123 4.96 10.08 -10.27
CA LEU A 123 4.11 10.19 -11.44
C LEU A 123 3.82 11.67 -11.74
N PRO A 124 3.64 12.06 -13.02
CA PRO A 124 3.16 13.39 -13.35
C PRO A 124 1.83 13.71 -12.68
N ALA A 125 1.63 14.98 -12.38
CA ALA A 125 0.35 15.47 -11.87
C ALA A 125 -0.82 14.99 -12.75
N ASN A 126 -1.91 14.58 -12.10
CA ASN A 126 -3.15 14.12 -12.73
C ASN A 126 -3.02 12.84 -13.58
N THR A 127 -2.01 11.99 -13.34
CA THR A 127 -1.84 10.73 -14.07
C THR A 127 -2.06 9.47 -13.23
N THR A 128 -2.34 9.62 -11.93
CA THR A 128 -2.59 8.52 -10.99
C THR A 128 -3.59 7.50 -11.53
N SER A 129 -4.77 7.95 -11.95
CA SER A 129 -5.86 7.09 -12.46
C SER A 129 -5.55 6.35 -13.78
N VAL A 130 -4.44 6.67 -14.43
CA VAL A 130 -4.04 6.07 -15.73
C VAL A 130 -2.72 5.33 -15.63
N CYS A 131 -1.85 5.71 -14.69
CA CYS A 131 -0.47 5.23 -14.61
C CYS A 131 -0.17 4.44 -13.33
N GLN A 132 -0.96 4.58 -12.28
CA GLN A 132 -0.74 3.86 -11.02
C GLN A 132 -1.44 2.51 -11.07
N ALA A 133 -0.67 1.42 -11.15
CA ALA A 133 -1.22 0.06 -11.24
C ALA A 133 -2.20 -0.28 -10.11
N LEU A 134 -1.94 0.22 -8.90
CA LEU A 134 -2.86 0.04 -7.77
C LEU A 134 -4.26 0.57 -8.11
N ASP A 135 -4.36 1.75 -8.71
CA ASP A 135 -5.64 2.38 -9.04
C ASP A 135 -6.28 1.84 -10.31
N VAL A 136 -5.48 1.61 -11.36
CA VAL A 136 -5.98 1.15 -12.66
C VAL A 136 -6.51 -0.27 -12.55
N ASP A 137 -5.86 -1.13 -11.77
CA ASP A 137 -6.04 -2.57 -11.91
C ASP A 137 -6.43 -3.29 -10.64
N ALA A 138 -5.79 -3.00 -9.51
CA ALA A 138 -6.04 -3.73 -8.26
C ALA A 138 -7.27 -3.18 -7.51
N MET A 139 -7.50 -1.87 -7.57
CA MET A 139 -8.52 -1.21 -6.76
C MET A 139 -9.96 -1.56 -7.18
N ALA A 140 -10.20 -1.74 -8.49
CA ALA A 140 -11.51 -2.11 -9.00
C ALA A 140 -11.98 -3.51 -8.54
N PRO A 141 -11.20 -4.61 -8.70
CA PRO A 141 -11.55 -5.92 -8.17
C PRO A 141 -11.55 -5.92 -6.63
N PHE A 142 -10.60 -5.24 -5.98
CA PHE A 142 -10.59 -5.12 -4.52
C PHE A 142 -11.91 -4.55 -3.97
N LYS A 143 -12.36 -3.41 -4.51
CA LYS A 143 -13.65 -2.79 -4.14
C LYS A 143 -14.85 -3.66 -4.48
N ARG A 144 -14.77 -4.49 -5.52
CA ARG A 144 -15.83 -5.46 -5.87
C ARG A 144 -15.92 -6.54 -4.79
N HIS A 145 -14.81 -7.19 -4.46
CA HIS A 145 -14.77 -8.26 -3.46
C HIS A 145 -15.11 -7.74 -2.05
N LEU A 146 -14.69 -6.53 -1.70
CA LEU A 146 -15.13 -5.87 -0.46
C LEU A 146 -16.66 -5.79 -0.35
N ARG A 147 -17.35 -5.41 -1.45
CA ARG A 147 -18.81 -5.32 -1.49
C ARG A 147 -19.49 -6.69 -1.51
N GLU A 148 -18.89 -7.66 -2.18
CA GLU A 148 -19.40 -9.04 -2.20
C GLU A 148 -19.33 -9.66 -0.82
N LEU A 149 -18.17 -9.58 -0.16
CA LEU A 149 -17.98 -10.08 1.21
C LEU A 149 -18.89 -9.37 2.20
N TRP A 150 -19.09 -8.05 2.08
CA TRP A 150 -20.04 -7.32 2.95
C TRP A 150 -21.46 -7.88 2.86
N ARG A 151 -21.90 -8.33 1.67
CA ARG A 151 -23.26 -8.87 1.49
C ARG A 151 -23.50 -10.18 2.22
N PHE A 152 -22.45 -10.97 2.42
CA PHE A 152 -22.51 -12.29 3.04
C PHE A 152 -21.90 -12.33 4.43
N GLU A 153 -21.47 -11.18 4.94
CA GLU A 153 -20.90 -11.07 6.28
C GLU A 153 -22.00 -11.32 7.32
N GLU A 154 -21.69 -12.18 8.28
CA GLU A 154 -22.58 -12.43 9.41
C GLU A 154 -22.75 -11.16 10.25
N MET A 155 -23.95 -10.97 10.78
CA MET A 155 -24.20 -9.86 11.71
C MET A 155 -23.37 -10.07 12.96
N ILE A 156 -22.63 -9.03 13.35
CA ILE A 156 -21.88 -9.04 14.59
C ILE A 156 -22.87 -8.74 15.71
N GLU A 157 -22.89 -9.59 16.73
CA GLU A 157 -23.67 -9.32 17.94
C GLU A 157 -22.99 -8.23 18.76
N GLY A 158 -23.78 -7.23 19.16
CA GLY A 158 -23.38 -6.15 20.06
C GLY A 158 -23.28 -6.62 21.51
N ASP A 159 -23.35 -5.66 22.43
CA ASP A 159 -23.30 -5.94 23.87
C ASP A 159 -24.59 -6.65 24.34
N GLU A 160 -24.52 -7.36 25.47
CA GLU A 160 -25.67 -8.12 26.02
C GLU A 160 -26.91 -7.23 26.29
N GLU A 161 -26.69 -5.95 26.60
CA GLU A 161 -27.76 -4.97 26.86
C GLU A 161 -28.32 -4.35 25.57
N ASP A 162 -27.51 -4.20 24.53
CA ASP A 162 -27.92 -3.73 23.20
C ASP A 162 -27.21 -4.53 22.10
N PRO A 163 -27.84 -5.64 21.65
CA PRO A 163 -27.27 -6.52 20.62
C PRO A 163 -27.05 -5.84 19.26
N TYR A 164 -27.55 -4.63 19.06
CA TYR A 164 -27.36 -3.86 17.83
C TYR A 164 -26.31 -2.75 17.97
N SER A 165 -25.81 -2.47 19.18
CA SER A 165 -24.74 -1.51 19.39
C SER A 165 -23.37 -2.17 19.20
N LEU A 166 -22.71 -1.84 18.09
CA LEU A 166 -21.34 -2.26 17.85
C LEU A 166 -20.33 -1.21 18.33
N THR A 167 -19.30 -1.66 19.05
CA THR A 167 -18.16 -0.84 19.47
C THR A 167 -17.33 -0.40 18.26
N ALA A 168 -16.54 0.67 18.42
CA ALA A 168 -15.61 1.11 17.38
C ALA A 168 -14.58 0.02 17.03
N GLN A 169 -14.09 -0.71 18.04
CA GLN A 169 -13.18 -1.84 17.88
C GLN A 169 -13.79 -2.96 17.04
N GLN A 170 -15.03 -3.39 17.34
CA GLN A 170 -15.73 -4.43 16.58
C GLN A 170 -15.89 -4.03 15.10
N LYS A 171 -16.27 -2.77 14.84
CA LYS A 171 -16.38 -2.23 13.47
C LYS A 171 -15.04 -2.23 12.76
N GLY A 172 -13.98 -1.76 13.42
CA GLY A 172 -12.62 -1.74 12.89
C GLY A 172 -12.10 -3.13 12.54
N MET A 173 -12.28 -4.08 13.46
CA MET A 173 -11.91 -5.49 13.29
C MET A 173 -12.63 -6.12 12.08
N ALA A 174 -13.93 -5.93 11.97
CA ALA A 174 -14.72 -6.46 10.87
C ALA A 174 -14.29 -5.89 9.52
N MET A 175 -14.05 -4.57 9.47
CA MET A 175 -13.53 -3.93 8.27
C MET A 175 -12.14 -4.45 7.89
N ALA A 176 -11.23 -4.61 8.85
CA ALA A 176 -9.89 -5.11 8.61
C ALA A 176 -9.94 -6.55 8.06
N LYS A 177 -10.67 -7.46 8.73
CA LYS A 177 -10.85 -8.85 8.27
C LYS A 177 -11.41 -8.92 6.85
N ARG A 178 -12.43 -8.12 6.56
CA ARG A 178 -13.05 -8.08 5.23
C ARG A 178 -12.11 -7.53 4.16
N ALA A 179 -11.36 -6.49 4.47
CA ALA A 179 -10.37 -5.92 3.56
C ALA A 179 -9.24 -6.91 3.28
N ILE A 180 -8.74 -7.62 4.29
CA ILE A 180 -7.72 -8.66 4.11
C ILE A 180 -8.25 -9.78 3.22
N ALA A 181 -9.45 -10.31 3.52
CA ALA A 181 -10.08 -11.34 2.68
C ALA A 181 -10.31 -10.86 1.24
N ALA A 182 -10.77 -9.63 1.04
CA ALA A 182 -10.93 -9.05 -0.29
C ALA A 182 -9.59 -8.93 -1.03
N TRP A 183 -8.54 -8.55 -0.34
CA TRP A 183 -7.19 -8.42 -0.89
C TRP A 183 -6.60 -9.78 -1.26
N ASP A 184 -6.87 -10.83 -0.48
CA ASP A 184 -6.42 -12.20 -0.76
C ASP A 184 -7.07 -12.80 -2.01
N ILE A 185 -8.30 -12.37 -2.33
CA ILE A 185 -8.97 -12.78 -3.56
C ILE A 185 -8.39 -12.06 -4.79
N VAL A 186 -7.89 -10.82 -4.64
CA VAL A 186 -7.23 -10.11 -5.75
C VAL A 186 -5.96 -10.86 -6.12
N SER A 187 -5.99 -11.53 -7.28
CA SER A 187 -4.83 -12.26 -7.77
C SER A 187 -3.63 -11.33 -7.92
N ALA A 188 -2.44 -11.80 -7.53
CA ALA A 188 -1.19 -11.13 -7.84
C ALA A 188 -1.00 -10.95 -9.36
N ASP A 189 -1.62 -11.81 -10.17
CA ASP A 189 -1.62 -11.73 -11.64
C ASP A 189 -2.71 -10.80 -12.22
N ALA A 190 -3.59 -10.26 -11.37
CA ALA A 190 -4.57 -9.24 -11.76
C ALA A 190 -3.91 -7.86 -11.95
N VAL A 191 -2.65 -7.68 -11.54
CA VAL A 191 -1.81 -6.58 -11.99
C VAL A 191 -1.44 -6.86 -13.45
N PRO A 192 -1.95 -6.12 -14.44
CA PRO A 192 -1.81 -6.46 -15.84
C PRO A 192 -0.35 -6.49 -16.23
N ARG A 193 -0.12 -7.37 -17.20
CA ARG A 193 1.05 -7.49 -18.07
C ARG A 193 1.30 -6.24 -18.94
N GLN A 194 1.04 -5.04 -18.44
CA GLN A 194 1.27 -3.76 -19.13
C GLN A 194 2.60 -3.10 -18.72
N PHE A 195 3.52 -3.85 -18.12
CA PHE A 195 4.87 -3.37 -17.81
C PHE A 195 5.88 -3.94 -18.79
#